data_AF-A0ABC8M639-F1
#
_entry.id   AF-A0ABC8M639-F1
#
_cell.length_a   1.000
_cell.length_b   1.000
_cell.length_c   1.000
_cell.angle_alpha   90.00
_cell.angle_beta   90.00
_cell.angle_gamma   90.00
#
_symmetry.space_group_name_H-M   'P 1'
#
loop_
_entity.id
_entity.type
_entity.pdbx_description
1 polymer ?
#
loop_
_entity_poly.entity_id
_entity_poly.type
_entity_poly.pdbx_seq_one_letter_code
_entity_poly.pdbx_strand_id
1 'polypeptide(L)'
;MVKWICLTAPTLPVTSLGGKTATAWCDITKVSEGMQHDFESLDYLNSYIADHLLAEPTNVIKGVGGFGLGAAAALYFATSCAFGQVKINPQIVIGINGWLPGLA
;
A
#
# COMPACT_ATOMS: atom_id res chain seq x y z
N MET A 1 3.53 -10.11 -22.21
CA MET A 1 4.05 -10.82 -21.02
C MET A 1 3.91 -9.89 -19.82
N VAL A 2 3.49 -10.40 -18.67
CA VAL A 2 3.32 -9.59 -17.44
C VAL A 2 4.42 -9.96 -16.45
N LYS A 3 5.06 -8.96 -15.83
CA LYS A 3 6.02 -9.14 -14.73
C LYS A 3 5.33 -8.75 -13.43
N TRP A 4 5.41 -9.61 -12.42
CA TRP A 4 4.90 -9.34 -11.08
C TRP A 4 6.05 -9.07 -10.13
N ILE A 5 5.95 -7.99 -9.33
CA ILE A 5 6.88 -7.66 -8.26
C ILE A 5 6.10 -7.84 -6.95
N CYS A 6 6.38 -8.92 -6.22
CA CYS A 6 5.71 -9.24 -4.96
C CYS A 6 6.59 -8.80 -3.79
N LEU A 7 6.36 -7.60 -3.29
CA LEU A 7 7.12 -7.04 -2.15
C LEU A 7 6.78 -7.79 -0.86
N THR A 8 7.77 -7.98 0.01
CA THR A 8 7.58 -8.57 1.34
C THR A 8 7.49 -7.46 2.37
N ALA A 9 6.44 -7.49 3.20
CA ALA A 9 6.24 -6.48 4.23
C ALA A 9 7.30 -6.59 5.35
N PRO A 10 7.69 -5.47 5.96
CA PRO A 10 8.59 -5.49 7.12
C PRO A 10 7.94 -6.18 8.33
N THR A 11 8.77 -6.68 9.23
CA THR A 11 8.33 -7.24 10.52
C THR A 11 8.20 -6.11 11.53
N LEU A 12 6.99 -5.86 12.02
CA LEU A 12 6.70 -4.83 13.00
C LEU A 12 5.68 -5.31 14.05
N PRO A 13 5.63 -4.71 15.26
CA PRO A 13 4.59 -4.98 16.24
C PRO A 13 3.22 -4.50 15.73
N VAL A 14 2.21 -5.37 15.77
CA VAL A 14 0.86 -5.04 15.31
C VAL A 14 -0.10 -4.94 16.49
N THR A 15 -0.65 -3.74 16.72
CA THR A 15 -1.53 -3.42 17.86
C THR A 15 -2.79 -4.30 17.87
N SER A 16 -3.42 -4.52 16.71
CA SER A 16 -4.60 -5.40 16.58
C SER A 16 -4.33 -6.87 16.88
N LEU A 17 -3.06 -7.30 16.86
CA LEU A 17 -2.62 -8.64 17.29
C LEU A 17 -2.17 -8.68 18.76
N GLY A 18 -2.49 -7.64 19.54
CA GLY A 18 -2.05 -7.50 20.93
C GLY A 18 -0.55 -7.16 21.04
N GLY A 19 0.01 -6.46 20.05
CA GLY A 19 1.41 -6.06 20.03
C GLY A 19 2.39 -7.15 19.60
N LYS A 20 1.90 -8.29 19.10
CA LYS A 20 2.74 -9.35 18.53
C LYS A 20 3.41 -8.88 17.24
N THR A 21 4.65 -9.30 17.03
CA THR A 21 5.37 -9.03 15.79
C THR A 21 4.83 -9.88 14.65
N ALA A 22 4.54 -9.26 13.52
CA ALA A 22 4.10 -9.90 12.30
C ALA A 22 4.58 -9.09 11.08
N THR A 23 4.49 -9.69 9.90
CA THR A 23 4.74 -8.97 8.64
C THR A 23 3.53 -8.08 8.33
N ALA A 24 3.71 -6.76 8.37
CA ALA A 24 2.65 -5.80 8.11
C ALA A 24 3.19 -4.56 7.41
N TRP A 25 2.35 -3.94 6.56
CA TRP A 25 2.71 -2.72 5.84
C TRP A 25 2.61 -1.45 6.69
N CYS A 26 1.76 -1.48 7.72
CA CYS A 26 1.59 -0.42 8.71
C CYS A 26 0.98 -1.02 9.98
N ASP A 27 1.09 -0.32 11.11
CA ASP A 27 0.37 -0.71 12.32
C ASP A 27 -1.14 -0.43 12.17
N ILE A 28 -1.94 -1.34 12.72
CA ILE A 28 -3.40 -1.28 12.72
C ILE A 28 -3.87 -1.50 14.14
N THR A 29 -4.56 -0.50 14.69
CA THR A 29 -5.10 -0.54 16.06
C THR A 29 -6.32 -1.45 16.15
N LYS A 30 -7.36 -1.21 15.34
CA LYS A 30 -8.57 -2.05 15.27
C LYS A 30 -9.43 -1.78 14.04
N VAL A 31 -9.46 -2.70 13.07
CA VAL A 31 -10.69 -3.31 12.49
C VAL A 31 -12.01 -2.51 12.38
N SER A 32 -12.07 -1.18 12.22
CA SER A 32 -13.29 -0.36 12.30
C SER A 32 -13.23 0.91 11.44
N GLU A 33 -14.38 1.56 11.19
CA GLU A 33 -14.47 2.79 10.38
C GLU A 33 -13.66 3.97 10.97
N GLY A 34 -13.43 4.00 12.29
CA GLY A 34 -12.60 5.01 12.97
C GLY A 34 -11.13 4.60 13.17
N MET A 35 -10.61 3.71 12.33
CA MET A 35 -9.22 3.24 12.43
C MET A 35 -8.22 4.39 12.31
N GLN A 36 -7.38 4.55 13.32
CA GLN A 36 -6.16 5.33 13.19
C GLN A 36 -5.12 4.48 12.45
N HIS A 37 -4.87 4.83 11.18
CA HIS A 37 -3.80 4.23 10.39
C HIS A 37 -2.47 4.93 10.69
N ASP A 38 -1.40 4.15 10.72
CA ASP A 38 -0.05 4.67 10.67
C ASP A 38 0.25 5.17 9.24
N PHE A 39 -0.16 6.42 8.98
CA PHE A 39 0.04 7.08 7.70
C PHE A 39 1.52 7.32 7.39
N GLU A 40 2.39 7.42 8.39
CA GLU A 40 3.83 7.56 8.18
C GLU A 40 4.41 6.29 7.53
N SER A 41 4.04 5.11 8.04
CA SER A 41 4.40 3.84 7.40
C SER A 41 3.82 3.70 5.98
N LEU A 42 2.60 4.18 5.75
CA LEU A 42 1.99 4.16 4.41
C LEU A 42 2.67 5.11 3.42
N ASP A 43 3.09 6.30 3.87
CA ASP A 43 3.83 7.26 3.05
C ASP A 43 5.25 6.76 2.73
N TYR A 44 5.90 6.09 3.68
CA TYR A 44 7.14 5.37 3.41
C TYR A 44 6.94 4.27 2.35
N LEU A 45 5.88 3.46 2.51
CA LEU A 45 5.54 2.42 1.54
C LEU A 45 5.24 2.99 0.15
N ASN A 46 4.60 4.16 0.07
CA ASN A 46 4.36 4.83 -1.19
C ASN A 46 5.66 5.13 -1.93
N SER A 47 6.65 5.68 -1.23
CA SER A 47 7.98 5.93 -1.78
C SER A 47 8.65 4.63 -2.23
N TYR A 48 8.57 3.58 -1.41
CA TYR A 48 9.14 2.27 -1.72
C TYR A 48 8.53 1.60 -2.95
N ILE A 49 7.20 1.64 -3.11
CA ILE A 49 6.50 1.17 -4.32
C ILE A 49 6.90 2.03 -5.52
N ALA A 50 6.99 3.35 -5.34
CA ALA A 50 7.34 4.26 -6.40
C ALA A 50 8.73 3.98 -6.97
N ASP A 51 9.73 3.75 -6.12
CA ASP A 51 11.10 3.43 -6.52
C ASP A 51 11.15 2.18 -7.41
N HIS A 52 10.39 1.14 -7.05
CA HIS A 52 10.30 -0.09 -7.85
C HIS A 52 9.64 0.16 -9.21
N LEU A 53 8.53 0.90 -9.23
CA LEU A 53 7.82 1.20 -10.48
C LEU A 53 8.63 2.15 -11.39
N LEU A 54 9.40 3.09 -10.84
CA LEU A 54 10.24 4.01 -11.61
C LEU A 54 11.45 3.30 -12.24
N ALA A 55 11.97 2.25 -11.60
CA ALA A 55 13.03 1.41 -12.16
C ALA A 55 12.57 0.61 -13.40
N GLU A 56 11.27 0.43 -13.61
CA GLU A 56 10.74 -0.24 -14.80
C GLU A 56 10.75 0.68 -16.04
N PRO A 57 10.93 0.13 -17.26
CA PRO A 57 10.92 0.89 -18.50
C PRO A 57 9.71 1.83 -18.66
N THR A 58 9.87 2.94 -19.37
CA THR A 58 8.80 3.94 -19.55
C THR A 58 7.70 3.49 -20.51
N ASN A 59 7.98 2.51 -21.37
CA ASN A 59 7.07 1.99 -22.38
C ASN A 59 6.22 0.79 -21.90
N VAL A 60 6.19 0.51 -20.59
CA VAL A 60 5.34 -0.55 -20.02
C VAL A 60 4.19 0.03 -19.21
N ILE A 61 3.07 -0.71 -19.20
CA ILE A 61 1.95 -0.43 -18.32
C ILE A 61 2.36 -0.77 -16.89
N LYS A 62 2.18 0.19 -15.97
CA LYS A 62 2.51 0.06 -14.55
C LYS A 62 1.22 -0.01 -13.75
N GLY A 63 1.20 -0.87 -12.74
CA GLY A 63 0.04 -1.07 -11.89
C GLY A 63 0.43 -1.48 -10.48
N VAL A 64 -0.53 -1.37 -9.57
CA VAL A 64 -0.38 -1.77 -8.17
C VAL A 64 -1.57 -2.62 -7.76
N GLY A 65 -1.36 -3.57 -6.86
CA GLY A 65 -2.48 -4.32 -6.32
C GLY A 65 -2.12 -5.11 -5.07
N GLY A 66 -3.14 -5.60 -4.39
CA GLY A 66 -2.95 -6.40 -3.19
C GLY A 66 -4.23 -7.04 -2.65
N PHE A 67 -4.06 -7.79 -1.56
CA PHE A 67 -5.11 -8.46 -0.82
C PHE A 67 -5.09 -8.03 0.65
N GLY A 68 -6.26 -7.85 1.28
CA GLY A 68 -6.35 -7.48 2.70
C GLY A 68 -5.65 -6.14 2.98
N LEU A 69 -4.69 -6.14 3.90
CA LEU A 69 -3.85 -4.96 4.18
C LEU A 69 -3.06 -4.50 2.94
N GLY A 70 -2.64 -5.42 2.07
CA GLY A 70 -1.98 -5.06 0.82
C GLY A 70 -2.92 -4.35 -0.17
N ALA A 71 -4.22 -4.68 -0.15
CA ALA A 71 -5.21 -3.95 -0.95
C ALA A 71 -5.36 -2.51 -0.42
N ALA A 72 -5.35 -2.33 0.91
CA ALA A 72 -5.40 -1.00 1.51
C ALA A 72 -4.18 -0.14 1.15
N ALA A 73 -2.98 -0.72 1.20
CA ALA A 73 -1.76 -0.06 0.74
C ALA A 73 -1.82 0.31 -0.76
N ALA A 74 -2.26 -0.59 -1.63
CA ALA A 74 -2.37 -0.35 -3.06
C ALA A 74 -3.35 0.79 -3.40
N LEU A 75 -4.49 0.83 -2.71
CA LEU A 75 -5.49 1.89 -2.87
C LEU A 75 -4.99 3.23 -2.33
N TYR A 76 -4.32 3.24 -1.18
CA TYR A 76 -3.69 4.45 -0.64
C TYR A 76 -2.63 5.02 -1.59
N PHE A 77 -1.76 4.17 -2.15
CA PHE A 77 -0.78 4.58 -3.16
C PHE A 77 -1.43 5.22 -4.38
N ALA A 78 -2.50 4.62 -4.90
CA ALA A 78 -3.24 5.16 -6.04
C ALA A 78 -3.87 6.52 -5.71
N THR A 79 -4.42 6.68 -4.51
CA THR A 79 -4.95 7.95 -4.02
C THR A 79 -3.86 9.02 -3.91
N SER A 80 -2.68 8.69 -3.35
CA SER A 80 -1.54 9.60 -3.29
C SER A 80 -1.01 9.98 -4.68
N CYS A 81 -1.08 9.08 -5.67
CA CYS A 81 -0.79 9.41 -7.07
C CYS A 81 -1.82 10.39 -7.64
N ALA A 82 -3.11 10.15 -7.40
CA ALA A 82 -4.20 11.00 -7.89
C ALA A 82 -4.15 12.43 -7.29
N PHE A 83 -3.72 12.56 -6.03
CA PHE A 83 -3.51 13.87 -5.39
C PHE A 83 -2.13 14.50 -5.72
N GLY A 84 -1.30 13.85 -6.54
CA GLY A 84 -0.02 14.39 -6.97
C GLY A 84 1.10 14.35 -5.92
N GLN A 85 0.88 13.64 -4.80
CA GLN A 85 1.91 13.42 -3.77
C GLN A 85 3.01 12.48 -4.30
N VAL A 86 2.61 11.47 -5.07
CA VAL A 86 3.51 10.53 -5.75
C VAL A 86 3.45 10.76 -7.25
N LYS A 87 4.60 10.98 -7.90
CA LYS A 87 4.69 11.29 -9.34
C LYS A 87 4.72 10.05 -10.22
N ILE A 88 3.74 9.16 -10.05
CA ILE A 88 3.55 7.97 -10.88
C ILE A 88 2.11 7.95 -11.36
N ASN A 89 1.90 7.46 -12.58
CA ASN A 89 0.56 7.28 -13.14
C ASN A 89 0.27 5.77 -13.29
N PRO A 90 -0.18 5.08 -12.23
CA PRO A 90 -0.57 3.69 -12.34
C PRO A 90 -1.80 3.58 -13.23
N GLN A 91 -1.73 2.72 -14.25
CA GLN A 91 -2.84 2.50 -15.20
C GLN A 91 -3.84 1.46 -14.72
N ILE A 92 -3.44 0.63 -13.75
CA ILE A 92 -4.31 -0.39 -13.16
C ILE A 92 -4.07 -0.47 -11.65
N VAL A 93 -5.16 -0.52 -10.89
CA VAL A 93 -5.17 -0.62 -9.44
C VAL A 93 -6.14 -1.73 -9.05
N ILE A 94 -5.67 -2.72 -8.29
CA ILE A 94 -6.48 -3.88 -7.90
C ILE A 94 -6.45 -4.06 -6.38
N GLY A 95 -7.59 -3.87 -5.73
CA GLY A 95 -7.77 -4.16 -4.30
C GLY A 95 -8.74 -5.33 -4.10
N ILE A 96 -8.29 -6.40 -3.44
CA ILE A 96 -9.12 -7.56 -3.14
C ILE A 96 -9.32 -7.67 -1.64
N ASN A 97 -10.57 -7.69 -1.18
CA ASN A 97 -10.93 -7.85 0.24
C ASN A 97 -10.18 -6.90 1.18
N GLY A 98 -10.11 -5.61 0.83
CA GLY A 98 -9.48 -4.56 1.62
C GLY A 98 -10.37 -3.35 1.77
N TRP A 99 -9.78 -2.23 2.20
CA TRP A 99 -10.44 -0.94 2.41
C TRP A 99 -9.54 0.19 1.90
N LEU A 100 -10.09 1.39 1.71
CA LEU A 100 -9.30 2.58 1.39
C LEU A 100 -8.94 3.31 2.70
N PRO A 101 -7.65 3.45 3.08
CA PRO A 101 -7.26 4.20 4.27
C PRO A 101 -7.67 5.68 4.19
N GLY A 102 -8.09 6.25 5.32
CA GLY A 102 -8.48 7.67 5.41
C GLY A 102 -9.87 8.02 4.88
N LEU A 103 -10.65 7.05 4.38
CA LEU A 103 -12.08 7.25 4.15
C LEU A 103 -12.83 6.99 5.47
N ALA A 104 -13.37 8.07 6.06
CA ALA A 104 -14.32 8.06 7.17
C ALA A 104 -15.53 8.93 6.79
#